data_AF-A0A925IF85-F1
#
_entry.id   AF-A0A925IF85-F1
#
_cell.length_a   1.000
_cell.length_b   1.000
_cell.length_c   1.000
_cell.angle_alpha   90.00
_cell.angle_beta   90.00
_cell.angle_gamma   90.00
#
_symmetry.space_group_name_H-M   'P 1'
#
loop_
_entity.id
_entity.type
_entity.pdbx_description
1 polymer ?
#
loop_
_entity_poly.entity_id
_entity_poly.type
_entity_poly.pdbx_seq_one_letter_code
_entity_poly.pdbx_strand_id
1 'polypeptide(L)'
;MQTEDIIEVAPGIHYQWLENYQIITFKMANNDKKAIDAYINANMDILNSWPKDRPYLTLQEGVEGFLMTPYLRQRSTEVIQIMNEHGLEGRIAAVTPSTLVAYVLQFLMRGTFHVHLNKVTTHLFTNREDAIAWLKEAL
;
A
#
# COMPACT_ATOMS: atom_id res chain seq x y z
N MET A 1 -1.61 8.03 20.42
CA MET A 1 -1.09 8.06 19.04
C MET A 1 -0.89 9.52 18.69
N GLN A 2 0.34 9.96 18.44
CA GLN A 2 0.55 11.24 17.75
C GLN A 2 0.19 11.00 16.28
N THR A 3 -0.85 11.65 15.81
CA THR A 3 -1.23 11.66 14.40
C THR A 3 -0.31 12.67 13.72
N GLU A 4 0.64 12.19 12.94
CA GLU A 4 1.50 13.03 12.11
C GLU A 4 0.73 13.45 10.84
N ASP A 5 1.16 14.56 10.21
CA ASP A 5 0.40 15.30 9.21
C ASP A 5 -0.23 14.41 8.10
N ILE A 6 -1.52 14.65 7.82
CA ILE A 6 -2.23 14.01 6.72
C ILE A 6 -1.91 14.76 5.43
N ILE A 7 -1.31 14.07 4.48
CA ILE A 7 -0.90 14.62 3.18
C ILE A 7 -1.86 14.13 2.11
N GLU A 8 -2.58 15.06 1.48
CA GLU A 8 -3.41 14.77 0.32
C GLU A 8 -2.56 14.77 -0.96
N VAL A 9 -2.59 13.66 -1.70
CA VAL A 9 -1.86 13.51 -2.98
C VAL A 9 -2.76 13.71 -4.19
N ALA A 10 -4.06 13.45 -4.03
CA ALA A 10 -5.12 13.74 -4.98
C ALA A 10 -6.47 13.75 -4.23
N PRO A 11 -7.53 14.37 -4.80
CA PRO A 11 -8.85 14.33 -4.21
C PRO A 11 -9.29 12.90 -3.88
N GLY A 12 -9.44 12.61 -2.59
CA GLY A 12 -9.83 11.28 -2.08
C GLY A 12 -8.68 10.29 -1.90
N ILE A 13 -7.41 10.70 -2.05
CA ILE A 13 -6.24 9.88 -1.72
C ILE A 13 -5.32 10.67 -0.80
N HIS A 14 -5.05 10.10 0.36
CA HIS A 14 -4.13 10.67 1.34
C HIS A 14 -3.18 9.61 1.85
N TYR A 15 -2.02 10.06 2.33
CA TYR A 15 -1.18 9.26 3.20
C TYR A 15 -0.81 10.02 4.47
N GLN A 16 -0.42 9.28 5.48
CA GLN A 16 0.09 9.80 6.75
C GLN A 16 1.13 8.83 7.29
N TRP A 17 1.94 9.32 8.22
CA TRP A 17 2.92 8.52 8.94
C TRP A 17 2.38 8.11 10.32
N LEU A 18 2.75 6.91 10.74
CA LEU A 18 2.53 6.39 12.09
C LEU A 18 3.86 5.88 12.66
N GLU A 19 3.89 5.75 14.00
CA GLU A 19 5.03 5.19 14.74
C GLU A 19 6.36 5.88 14.41
N ASN A 20 6.43 7.21 14.55
CA ASN A 20 7.63 8.01 14.27
C ASN A 20 8.18 7.80 12.85
N TYR A 21 7.35 8.01 11.82
CA TYR A 21 7.73 7.82 10.42
C TYR A 21 8.19 6.41 10.03
N GLN A 22 7.75 5.38 10.74
CA GLN A 22 8.10 3.98 10.44
C GLN A 22 7.03 3.26 9.62
N ILE A 23 5.75 3.66 9.72
CA ILE A 23 4.66 3.06 8.97
C ILE A 23 3.96 4.13 8.13
N ILE A 24 3.80 3.88 6.83
CA ILE A 24 2.99 4.74 5.95
C ILE A 24 1.59 4.16 5.82
N THR A 25 0.57 4.96 6.08
CA THR A 25 -0.81 4.54 5.79
C THR A 25 -1.36 5.34 4.63
N PHE A 26 -1.77 4.66 3.57
CA PHE A 26 -2.55 5.23 2.48
C PHE A 26 -4.01 4.94 2.70
N LYS A 27 -4.86 5.93 2.43
CA LYS A 27 -6.30 5.74 2.37
C LYS A 27 -6.85 6.30 1.07
N MET A 28 -7.58 5.45 0.36
CA MET A 28 -7.97 5.63 -1.02
C MET A 28 -9.49 5.55 -1.17
N ALA A 29 -10.07 6.62 -1.69
CA ALA A 29 -11.49 6.77 -1.96
C ALA A 29 -11.81 7.08 -3.42
N ASN A 30 -10.78 7.26 -4.25
CA ASN A 30 -10.92 7.65 -5.66
C ASN A 30 -10.12 6.69 -6.55
N ASN A 31 -10.77 6.15 -7.58
CA ASN A 31 -10.19 5.24 -8.57
C ASN A 31 -9.99 5.87 -9.95
N ASP A 32 -10.19 7.18 -10.09
CA ASP A 32 -9.95 7.87 -11.34
C ASP A 32 -8.48 7.75 -11.74
N LYS A 33 -8.24 7.66 -13.04
CA LYS A 33 -6.89 7.51 -13.61
C LYS A 33 -5.89 8.51 -13.04
N LYS A 34 -6.29 9.78 -12.92
CA LYS A 34 -5.46 10.87 -12.36
C LYS A 34 -5.14 10.65 -10.88
N ALA A 35 -6.09 10.16 -10.10
CA ALA A 35 -5.89 9.86 -8.69
C ALA A 35 -4.93 8.67 -8.53
N ILE A 36 -5.10 7.62 -9.35
CA ILE A 36 -4.17 6.49 -9.41
C ILE A 36 -2.76 6.96 -9.80
N ASP A 37 -2.61 7.83 -10.80
CA ASP A 37 -1.30 8.34 -11.21
C ASP A 37 -0.62 9.12 -10.07
N ALA A 38 -1.37 9.98 -9.36
CA ALA A 38 -0.85 10.70 -8.21
C ALA A 38 -0.45 9.77 -7.05
N TYR A 39 -1.27 8.76 -6.76
CA TYR A 39 -0.97 7.73 -5.77
C TYR A 39 0.32 6.97 -6.10
N ILE A 40 0.48 6.57 -7.36
CA ILE A 40 1.66 5.83 -7.82
C ILE A 40 2.88 6.72 -7.73
N ASN A 41 2.82 7.96 -8.22
CA ASN A 41 3.94 8.90 -8.14
C ASN A 41 4.35 9.17 -6.69
N ALA A 42 3.39 9.35 -5.78
CA ALA A 42 3.69 9.51 -4.35
C ALA A 42 4.40 8.29 -3.75
N ASN A 43 3.97 7.06 -4.10
CA ASN A 43 4.70 5.86 -3.68
C ASN A 43 6.13 5.84 -4.22
N MET A 44 6.33 6.24 -5.48
CA MET A 44 7.64 6.25 -6.12
C MET A 44 8.58 7.25 -5.43
N ASP A 45 8.11 8.46 -5.13
CA ASP A 45 8.89 9.48 -4.42
C ASP A 45 9.28 9.03 -3.01
N ILE A 46 8.34 8.39 -2.31
CA ILE A 46 8.59 7.77 -1.00
C ILE A 46 9.64 6.67 -1.11
N LEU A 47 9.52 5.76 -2.07
CA LEU A 47 10.43 4.62 -2.23
C LEU A 47 11.84 5.06 -2.65
N ASN A 48 11.95 6.13 -3.44
CA ASN A 48 13.22 6.73 -3.84
C ASN A 48 13.96 7.40 -2.67
N SER A 49 13.22 7.87 -1.67
CA SER A 49 13.77 8.48 -0.46
C SER A 49 13.84 7.52 0.73
N TRP A 50 13.43 6.25 0.55
CA TRP A 50 13.34 5.29 1.64
C TRP A 50 14.73 4.83 2.13
N PRO A 51 15.06 5.01 3.43
CA PRO A 51 16.25 4.44 4.06
C PRO A 51 16.35 2.92 3.86
N LYS A 52 17.52 2.44 3.42
CA LYS A 52 17.73 1.01 3.12
C LYS A 52 17.85 0.12 4.36
N ASP A 53 18.08 0.73 5.51
CA ASP A 53 18.27 0.09 6.81
C ASP A 53 16.98 -0.08 7.61
N ARG A 54 15.84 0.35 7.06
CA ARG A 54 14.53 0.21 7.71
C ARG A 54 13.55 -0.62 6.88
N PRO A 55 12.73 -1.48 7.51
CA PRO A 55 11.74 -2.26 6.81
C PRO A 55 10.69 -1.35 6.17
N TYR A 56 10.28 -1.66 4.94
CA TYR A 56 9.18 -0.97 4.26
C TYR A 56 7.84 -1.46 4.80
N LEU A 57 7.19 -0.64 5.64
CA LEU A 57 5.93 -0.95 6.27
C LEU A 57 4.83 -0.02 5.76
N THR A 58 3.80 -0.58 5.14
CA THR A 58 2.68 0.21 4.65
C THR A 58 1.34 -0.43 4.92
N LEU A 59 0.37 0.41 5.28
CA LEU A 59 -1.04 0.09 5.38
C LEU A 59 -1.77 0.71 4.19
N GLN A 60 -2.58 -0.09 3.49
CA GLN A 60 -3.35 0.30 2.32
C GLN A 60 -4.83 0.14 2.64
N GLU A 61 -5.56 1.25 2.76
CA GLU A 61 -6.97 1.26 3.16
C GLU A 61 -7.84 1.76 2.00
N GLY A 62 -8.64 0.88 1.41
CA GLY A 62 -9.68 1.28 0.46
C GLY A 62 -10.98 1.60 1.21
N VAL A 63 -11.62 2.73 0.93
CA VAL A 63 -13.01 2.94 1.40
C VAL A 63 -13.97 2.00 0.67
N GLU A 64 -15.21 1.89 1.16
CA GLU A 64 -16.24 1.11 0.49
C GLU A 64 -16.41 1.54 -0.98
N GLY A 65 -16.37 0.56 -1.90
CA GLY A 65 -16.40 0.81 -3.34
C GLY A 65 -15.03 1.06 -4.00
N PHE A 66 -13.94 1.14 -3.23
CA PHE A 66 -12.60 1.15 -3.81
C PHE A 66 -12.23 -0.25 -4.34
N LEU A 67 -11.91 -0.35 -5.63
CA LEU A 67 -11.63 -1.63 -6.30
C LEU A 67 -10.28 -1.59 -7.01
N MET A 68 -9.58 -2.72 -7.01
CA MET A 68 -8.39 -2.92 -7.83
C MET A 68 -8.77 -2.93 -9.32
N THR A 69 -8.64 -1.78 -9.97
CA THR A 69 -8.87 -1.65 -11.41
C THR A 69 -7.69 -2.25 -12.20
N PRO A 70 -7.90 -2.63 -13.48
CA PRO A 70 -6.79 -3.04 -14.35
C PRO A 70 -5.70 -1.98 -14.47
N TYR A 71 -6.08 -0.69 -14.48
CA TYR A 71 -5.12 0.42 -14.55
C TYR A 71 -4.27 0.53 -13.28
N LEU A 72 -4.90 0.48 -12.10
CA LEU A 72 -4.17 0.47 -10.83
C LEU A 72 -3.19 -0.70 -10.78
N ARG A 73 -3.64 -1.90 -11.15
CA ARG A 73 -2.79 -3.09 -11.19
C ARG A 73 -1.57 -2.91 -12.10
N GLN A 74 -1.79 -2.42 -13.32
CA GLN A 74 -0.70 -2.16 -14.25
C GLN A 74 0.29 -1.16 -13.65
N ARG A 75 -0.17 -0.05 -13.09
CA ARG A 75 0.73 0.96 -12.52
C ARG A 75 1.43 0.46 -11.25
N SER A 76 0.79 -0.41 -10.46
CA SER A 76 1.42 -1.05 -9.29
C SER A 76 2.62 -1.92 -9.67
N THR A 77 2.75 -2.42 -10.90
CA THR A 77 3.95 -3.17 -11.30
C THR A 77 5.20 -2.30 -11.29
N GLU A 78 5.08 -1.00 -11.57
CA GLU A 78 6.20 -0.05 -11.53
C GLU A 78 6.72 0.13 -10.10
N VAL A 79 5.79 0.24 -9.14
CA VAL A 79 6.11 0.31 -7.71
C VAL A 79 6.81 -0.97 -7.25
N ILE A 80 6.26 -2.14 -7.59
CA ILE A 80 6.84 -3.45 -7.24
C ILE A 80 8.25 -3.60 -7.83
N GLN A 81 8.46 -3.14 -9.06
CA GLN A 81 9.77 -3.21 -9.71
C GLN A 81 10.81 -2.39 -8.94
N ILE A 82 10.51 -1.15 -8.56
CA ILE A 82 11.44 -0.32 -7.78
C ILE A 82 11.70 -0.91 -6.39
N MET A 83 10.66 -1.45 -5.74
CA MET A 83 10.86 -2.13 -4.46
C MET A 83 11.87 -3.28 -4.58
N ASN A 84 11.78 -4.06 -5.66
CA ASN A 84 12.71 -5.15 -5.94
C ASN A 84 14.11 -4.65 -6.31
N GLU A 85 14.22 -3.61 -7.14
CA GLU A 85 15.50 -2.99 -7.55
C GLU A 85 16.24 -2.39 -6.35
N HIS A 86 15.52 -1.78 -5.42
CA HIS A 86 16.05 -1.27 -4.16
C HIS A 86 16.31 -2.38 -3.13
N GLY A 87 15.87 -3.61 -3.40
CA GLY A 87 16.03 -4.76 -2.50
C GLY A 87 15.29 -4.59 -1.18
N LEU A 88 14.17 -3.84 -1.18
CA LEU A 88 13.42 -3.54 0.04
C LEU A 88 12.84 -4.80 0.66
N GLU A 89 12.85 -4.84 1.99
CA GLU A 89 12.28 -5.89 2.81
C GLU A 89 11.17 -5.28 3.68
N GLY A 90 10.09 -6.00 3.93
CA GLY A 90 9.02 -5.45 4.76
C GLY A 90 7.66 -6.09 4.59
N ARG A 91 6.62 -5.30 4.90
CA ARG A 91 5.23 -5.75 5.02
C ARG A 91 4.26 -4.74 4.44
N ILE A 92 3.32 -5.22 3.62
CA ILE A 92 2.17 -4.48 3.12
C ILE A 92 0.92 -5.08 3.74
N ALA A 93 0.21 -4.30 4.54
CA ALA A 93 -1.10 -4.67 5.06
C ALA A 93 -2.17 -3.97 4.22
N ALA A 94 -3.13 -4.71 3.67
CA ALA A 94 -4.24 -4.13 2.92
C ALA A 94 -5.56 -4.41 3.65
N VAL A 95 -6.29 -3.35 4.00
CA VAL A 95 -7.56 -3.43 4.72
C VAL A 95 -8.70 -3.29 3.74
N THR A 96 -9.61 -4.26 3.73
CA THR A 96 -10.76 -4.28 2.84
C THR A 96 -12.05 -4.39 3.63
N PRO A 97 -13.08 -3.58 3.32
CA PRO A 97 -14.34 -3.58 4.08
C PRO A 97 -15.19 -4.85 3.89
N SER A 98 -14.90 -5.71 2.89
CA SER A 98 -15.61 -6.98 2.72
C SER A 98 -14.71 -8.14 2.31
N THR A 99 -15.06 -9.33 2.81
CA THR A 99 -14.37 -10.60 2.52
C THR A 99 -14.44 -10.99 1.04
N LEU A 100 -15.51 -10.63 0.32
CA LEU A 100 -15.64 -10.92 -1.12
C LEU A 100 -14.61 -10.15 -1.96
N VAL A 101 -14.40 -8.86 -1.65
CA VAL A 101 -13.34 -8.05 -2.29
C VAL A 101 -11.97 -8.62 -1.94
N ALA A 102 -11.76 -9.08 -0.70
CA ALA A 102 -10.52 -9.75 -0.32
C ALA A 102 -10.26 -11.01 -1.16
N TYR A 103 -11.25 -11.88 -1.39
CA TYR A 103 -11.08 -13.07 -2.24
C TYR A 103 -10.76 -12.73 -3.70
N VAL A 104 -11.41 -11.71 -4.26
CA VAL A 104 -11.11 -11.22 -5.62
C VAL A 104 -9.69 -10.66 -5.68
N LEU A 105 -9.28 -9.85 -4.70
CA LEU A 105 -7.92 -9.32 -4.63
C LEU A 105 -6.88 -10.44 -4.50
N GLN A 106 -7.09 -11.44 -3.63
CA GLN A 106 -6.19 -12.59 -3.51
C GLN A 106 -6.06 -13.35 -4.82
N PHE A 107 -7.18 -13.58 -5.51
CA PHE A 107 -7.17 -14.25 -6.81
C PHE A 107 -6.38 -13.45 -7.85
N LEU A 108 -6.62 -12.14 -7.94
CA LEU A 108 -5.93 -11.25 -8.87
C LEU A 108 -4.43 -11.13 -8.58
N MET A 109 -4.05 -11.10 -7.30
CA MET A 109 -2.64 -11.07 -6.87
C MET A 109 -1.90 -12.36 -7.23
N ARG A 110 -2.55 -13.52 -7.12
CA ARG A 110 -1.92 -14.83 -7.43
C ARG A 110 -1.80 -15.12 -8.93
N GLY A 111 -2.69 -14.59 -9.76
CA GLY A 111 -2.80 -14.98 -11.17
C GLY A 111 -2.20 -14.02 -12.21
N THR A 112 -1.88 -12.78 -11.85
CA THR A 112 -1.70 -11.72 -12.88
C THR A 112 -0.51 -10.79 -12.71
N PHE A 113 0.20 -10.77 -11.58
CA PHE A 113 1.41 -9.98 -11.48
C PHE A 113 2.57 -10.73 -12.15
N HIS A 114 3.07 -10.22 -13.26
CA HIS A 114 4.30 -10.73 -13.89
C HIS A 114 5.56 -10.40 -13.07
N VAL A 115 5.44 -9.54 -12.06
CA VAL A 115 6.50 -9.14 -11.14
C VAL A 115 6.07 -9.48 -9.72
N HIS A 116 6.85 -10.33 -9.04
CA HIS A 116 6.57 -10.75 -7.68
C HIS A 116 7.28 -9.83 -6.68
N LEU A 117 6.64 -9.57 -5.53
CA LEU A 117 7.34 -8.96 -4.39
C LEU A 117 8.28 -10.01 -3.80
N ASN A 118 9.59 -9.82 -3.93
CA ASN A 118 10.55 -10.86 -3.56
C ASN A 118 10.76 -10.97 -2.05
N LYS A 119 10.84 -9.84 -1.36
CA LYS A 119 11.17 -9.75 0.07
C LYS A 119 10.14 -8.98 0.91
N VAL A 120 8.99 -8.68 0.30
CA VAL A 120 7.90 -7.96 0.96
C VAL A 120 6.69 -8.86 1.05
N THR A 121 6.22 -9.08 2.29
CA THR A 121 5.04 -9.90 2.54
C THR A 121 3.80 -9.05 2.47
N THR A 122 2.76 -9.50 1.76
CA THR A 122 1.46 -8.82 1.71
C THR A 122 0.40 -9.64 2.44
N HIS A 123 -0.39 -9.01 3.30
CA HIS A 123 -1.50 -9.66 4.01
C HIS A 123 -2.77 -8.80 3.96
N LEU A 124 -3.92 -9.45 3.79
CA LEU A 124 -5.23 -8.79 3.75
C LEU A 124 -5.94 -8.89 5.09
N PHE A 125 -6.44 -7.77 5.59
CA PHE A 125 -7.15 -7.67 6.85
C PHE A 125 -8.57 -7.15 6.63
N THR A 126 -9.48 -7.50 7.53
CA THR A 126 -10.85 -6.98 7.56
C THR A 126 -11.00 -5.79 8.50
N ASN A 127 -10.01 -5.54 9.36
CA ASN A 127 -10.00 -4.41 10.26
C ASN A 127 -8.59 -3.77 10.32
N ARG A 128 -8.58 -2.50 10.68
CA ARG A 128 -7.39 -1.65 10.71
C ARG A 128 -6.46 -1.98 11.87
N GLU A 129 -7.01 -2.38 13.02
CA GLU A 129 -6.26 -2.58 14.26
C GLU A 129 -5.32 -3.77 14.14
N ASP A 130 -5.82 -4.91 13.65
CA ASP A 130 -5.03 -6.12 13.40
C ASP A 130 -3.95 -5.88 12.35
N ALA A 131 -4.29 -5.13 11.29
CA ALA A 131 -3.35 -4.77 10.24
C ALA A 131 -2.15 -3.97 10.79
N ILE A 132 -2.43 -2.97 11.63
CA ILE A 132 -1.39 -2.17 12.28
C ILE A 132 -0.59 -3.01 13.27
N ALA A 133 -1.25 -3.85 14.09
CA ALA A 133 -0.57 -4.73 15.02
C ALA A 133 0.44 -5.63 14.30
N TRP A 134 0.03 -6.24 13.18
CA TRP A 134 0.90 -7.08 12.36
C TRP A 134 2.05 -6.30 11.70
N LEU A 135 1.85 -5.04 11.30
CA LEU A 135 2.95 -4.22 10.80
C LEU A 135 3.98 -3.92 11.89
N LYS A 136 3.52 -3.65 13.12
CA LYS A 136 4.39 -3.33 14.27
C LYS A 136 5.27 -4.49 14.71
N GLU A 137 4.87 -5.73 14.49
CA GLU A 137 5.71 -6.91 14.76
C GLU A 137 7.00 -6.95 13.90
N ALA A 138 7.10 -6.11 12.87
CA ALA A 138 8.28 -6.00 12.01
C ALA A 138 9.14 -4.77 12.29
N LEU A 139 8.79 -3.95 13.28
CA LEU A 139 9.65 -2.88 13.81
C LEU A 139 10.76 -3.47 14.68
#